data_AF-A0A2E2A2M2-F1
#
_entry.id   AF-A0A2E2A2M2-F1
#
_cell.length_a   1.000
_cell.length_b   1.000
_cell.length_c   1.000
_cell.angle_alpha   90.00
_cell.angle_beta   90.00
_cell.angle_gamma   90.00
#
_symmetry.space_group_name_H-M   'P 1'
#
loop_
_entity.id
_entity.type
_entity.pdbx_description
1 polymer ?
#
loop_
_entity_poly.entity_id
_entity_poly.type
_entity_poly.pdbx_seq_one_letter_code
_entity_poly.pdbx_strand_id
1 'polypeptide(L)'
;PLEEGTVPRINDKSEFDEYKWYLGMGRNQDGTLIKDLSDHYTVDKEFIMRGKERYEISCMICHGKTGDGKGIVASDNFSWNKNALPANLHTISKDRDSMAYDGYIYKVISEGYGAMMGYKDISVDDRWRIVSYVRALTYKSGNNK
;
A
#
# COMPACT_ATOMS: atom_id res chain seq x y z
N PRO A 1 33.03 12.15 -24.70
CA PRO A 1 33.22 12.45 -23.26
C PRO A 1 31.86 12.80 -22.65
N LEU A 2 31.52 12.32 -21.45
CA LEU A 2 30.30 12.74 -20.76
C LEU A 2 30.48 14.21 -20.33
N GLU A 3 29.45 15.04 -20.49
CA GLU A 3 29.50 16.44 -20.08
C GLU A 3 29.54 16.57 -18.55
N GLU A 4 30.28 17.57 -18.08
CA GLU A 4 30.46 17.87 -16.66
C GLU A 4 29.10 18.13 -15.98
N GLY A 5 28.80 17.37 -14.93
CA GLY A 5 27.48 17.36 -14.26
C GLY A 5 26.54 16.22 -14.66
N THR A 6 26.92 15.39 -15.65
CA THR A 6 26.14 14.20 -16.00
C THR A 6 26.45 13.06 -15.03
N VAL A 7 25.47 12.66 -14.21
CA VAL A 7 25.56 11.41 -13.44
C VAL A 7 25.30 10.24 -14.41
N PRO A 8 26.25 9.31 -14.59
CA PRO A 8 26.01 8.14 -15.42
C PRO A 8 24.84 7.34 -14.85
N ARG A 9 23.92 6.86 -15.69
CA ARG A 9 23.00 5.81 -15.29
C ARG A 9 23.83 4.55 -15.10
N ILE A 10 24.26 4.29 -13.86
CA ILE A 10 24.91 3.05 -13.48
C ILE A 10 23.88 1.94 -13.73
N ASN A 11 24.08 1.22 -14.82
CA ASN A 11 23.30 0.04 -15.17
C ASN A 11 24.06 -1.18 -14.64
N ASP A 12 24.37 -1.16 -13.35
CA ASP A 12 25.03 -2.27 -12.70
C ASP A 12 23.98 -3.38 -12.48
N LYS A 13 24.02 -4.38 -13.34
CA LYS A 13 23.21 -5.59 -13.21
C LYS A 13 23.68 -6.49 -12.05
N SER A 14 24.68 -6.06 -11.26
CA SER A 14 25.18 -6.79 -10.09
C SER A 14 24.34 -6.58 -8.83
N GLU A 15 23.46 -5.58 -8.77
CA GLU A 15 22.63 -5.30 -7.60
C GLU A 15 21.19 -5.83 -7.73
N PHE A 16 21.00 -7.08 -8.17
CA PHE A 16 19.75 -7.75 -7.87
C PHE A 16 19.69 -8.01 -6.36
N ASP A 17 19.15 -7.04 -5.65
CA ASP A 17 18.80 -7.17 -4.25
C ASP A 17 17.56 -8.06 -4.16
N GLU A 18 17.79 -9.36 -4.08
CA GLU A 18 16.77 -10.39 -3.97
C GLU A 18 15.80 -10.09 -2.82
N TYR A 19 16.30 -9.56 -1.71
CA TYR A 19 15.48 -9.17 -0.58
C TYR A 19 14.49 -8.05 -0.97
N LYS A 20 14.96 -6.99 -1.63
CA LYS A 20 14.07 -5.93 -2.15
C LYS A 20 13.09 -6.43 -3.21
N TRP A 21 13.49 -7.43 -4.00
CA TRP A 21 12.60 -8.06 -4.98
C TRP A 21 11.39 -8.73 -4.32
N TYR A 22 11.62 -9.53 -3.27
CA TYR A 22 10.55 -10.18 -2.52
C TYR A 22 9.66 -9.18 -1.77
N LEU A 23 10.26 -8.16 -1.13
CA LEU A 23 9.49 -7.04 -0.55
C LEU A 23 8.64 -6.32 -1.60
N GLY A 24 9.15 -6.20 -2.83
CA GLY A 24 8.46 -5.65 -3.99
C GLY A 24 7.23 -6.44 -4.42
N MET A 25 7.05 -7.67 -3.93
CA MET A 25 5.91 -8.56 -4.17
C MET A 25 5.03 -8.78 -2.92
N GLY A 26 5.34 -8.14 -1.79
CA GLY A 26 4.61 -8.39 -0.54
C GLY A 26 4.97 -9.72 0.13
N ARG A 27 6.17 -10.27 -0.13
CA ARG A 27 6.53 -11.63 0.27
C ARG A 27 7.88 -11.69 0.99
N ASN A 28 8.02 -12.71 1.83
CA ASN A 28 9.29 -13.18 2.36
C ASN A 28 10.09 -13.89 1.26
N GLN A 29 11.39 -14.10 1.48
CA GLN A 29 12.26 -14.83 0.54
C GLN A 29 11.83 -16.29 0.31
N ASP A 30 11.16 -16.91 1.30
CA ASP A 30 10.57 -18.24 1.16
C ASP A 30 9.28 -18.26 0.30
N GLY A 31 8.88 -17.09 -0.22
CA GLY A 31 7.69 -16.90 -1.05
C GLY A 31 6.39 -16.77 -0.26
N THR A 32 6.40 -16.88 1.07
CA THR A 32 5.20 -16.66 1.88
C THR A 32 4.82 -15.17 1.90
N LEU A 33 3.52 -14.87 2.07
CA LEU A 33 3.09 -13.49 2.27
C LEU A 33 3.61 -12.97 3.62
N ILE A 34 4.12 -11.74 3.62
CA ILE A 34 4.53 -11.05 4.84
C ILE A 34 3.29 -10.84 5.71
N LYS A 35 3.31 -11.41 6.91
CA LYS A 35 2.17 -11.36 7.83
C LYS A 35 2.07 -10.00 8.50
N ASP A 36 3.18 -9.55 9.07
CA ASP A 36 3.30 -8.26 9.73
C ASP A 36 4.48 -7.48 9.14
N LEU A 37 4.23 -6.23 8.75
CA LEU A 37 5.23 -5.37 8.14
C LEU A 37 6.37 -5.02 9.11
N SER A 38 6.15 -5.16 10.43
CA SER A 38 7.21 -4.96 11.44
C SER A 38 8.35 -5.97 11.35
N ASP A 39 8.15 -7.09 10.65
CA ASP A 39 9.18 -8.10 10.42
C ASP A 39 10.31 -7.56 9.51
N HIS A 40 10.04 -6.50 8.73
CA HIS A 40 10.97 -5.92 7.75
C HIS A 40 11.23 -4.43 7.92
N TYR A 41 10.37 -3.71 8.64
CA TYR A 41 10.45 -2.27 8.81
C TYR A 41 10.33 -1.87 10.29
N THR A 42 11.08 -0.86 10.69
CA THR A 42 10.78 -0.14 11.94
C THR A 42 9.58 0.77 11.71
N VAL A 43 8.44 0.41 12.31
CA VAL A 43 7.16 1.12 12.12
C VAL A 43 6.97 2.17 13.21
N ASP A 44 7.64 3.30 13.07
CA ASP A 44 7.49 4.43 13.97
C ASP A 44 6.46 5.46 13.47
N LYS A 45 6.34 6.57 14.21
CA LYS A 45 5.41 7.65 13.87
C LYS A 45 5.74 8.28 12.51
N GLU A 46 7.01 8.46 12.16
CA GLU A 46 7.40 9.08 10.90
C GLU A 46 7.04 8.17 9.72
N PHE A 47 7.28 6.87 9.86
CA PHE A 47 6.90 5.85 8.88
C PHE A 47 5.40 5.89 8.58
N ILE A 48 4.58 5.90 9.64
CA ILE A 48 3.11 5.97 9.52
C ILE A 48 2.66 7.30 8.91
N MET A 49 3.27 8.42 9.32
CA MET A 49 2.91 9.75 8.82
C MET A 49 3.26 9.92 7.33
N ARG A 50 4.38 9.37 6.86
CA ARG A 50 4.66 9.29 5.43
C ARG A 50 3.64 8.41 4.71
N GLY A 51 3.24 7.29 5.32
CA GLY A 51 2.16 6.45 4.82
C GLY A 51 0.85 7.20 4.64
N LYS A 52 0.49 8.04 5.62
CA LYS A 52 -0.68 8.91 5.57
C LYS A 52 -0.61 9.89 4.41
N GLU A 53 0.51 10.60 4.25
CA GLU A 53 0.71 11.54 3.16
C GLU A 53 0.47 10.88 1.80
N ARG A 54 1.09 9.71 1.58
CA ARG A 54 0.94 8.95 0.33
C ARG A 54 -0.48 8.42 0.13
N TYR A 55 -1.15 7.97 1.19
CA TYR A 55 -2.55 7.57 1.15
C TYR A 55 -3.47 8.74 0.77
N GLU A 56 -3.27 9.91 1.35
CA GLU A 56 -4.08 11.10 1.07
C GLU A 56 -3.92 11.56 -0.39
N ILE A 57 -2.75 11.35 -1.00
CA ILE A 57 -2.50 11.64 -2.42
C ILE A 57 -3.18 10.62 -3.33
N SER A 58 -3.01 9.32 -3.07
CA SER A 58 -3.32 8.28 -4.07
C SER A 58 -4.57 7.46 -3.77
N CYS A 59 -4.94 7.29 -2.49
CA CYS A 59 -5.95 6.32 -2.07
C CYS A 59 -7.24 6.97 -1.55
N MET A 60 -7.13 8.14 -0.91
CA MET A 60 -8.24 8.85 -0.27
C MET A 60 -9.38 9.18 -1.23
N ILE A 61 -9.06 9.45 -2.50
CA ILE A 61 -10.06 9.79 -3.52
C ILE A 61 -11.13 8.69 -3.67
N CYS A 62 -10.73 7.42 -3.50
CA CYS A 62 -11.59 6.24 -3.54
C CYS A 62 -12.04 5.78 -2.16
N HIS A 63 -11.10 5.58 -1.24
CA HIS A 63 -11.38 4.94 0.05
C HIS A 63 -11.82 5.93 1.15
N GLY A 64 -11.84 7.22 0.86
CA GLY A 64 -12.19 8.27 1.83
C GLY A 64 -11.04 8.58 2.79
N LYS A 65 -11.10 9.75 3.45
CA LYS A 65 -10.03 10.20 4.36
C LYS A 65 -9.88 9.30 5.58
N THR A 66 -10.98 8.74 6.04
CA THR A 66 -11.04 7.82 7.18
C THR A 66 -10.88 6.36 6.78
N GLY A 67 -10.94 6.01 5.49
CA GLY A 67 -10.88 4.64 5.02
C GLY A 67 -12.24 3.92 5.01
N ASP A 68 -13.36 4.65 5.08
CA ASP A 68 -14.71 4.08 5.15
C ASP A 68 -15.30 3.65 3.79
N GLY A 69 -14.54 3.77 2.70
CA GLY A 69 -14.96 3.44 1.34
C GLY A 69 -15.83 4.51 0.68
N LYS A 70 -16.00 5.69 1.31
CA LYS A 70 -16.88 6.77 0.84
C LYS A 70 -16.09 7.95 0.25
N GLY A 71 -15.04 7.67 -0.50
CA GLY A 71 -14.30 8.69 -1.24
C GLY A 71 -15.18 9.37 -2.30
N ILE A 72 -14.69 10.46 -2.89
CA ILE A 72 -15.48 11.26 -3.85
C ILE A 72 -15.94 10.42 -5.06
N VAL A 73 -15.15 9.43 -5.51
CA VAL A 73 -15.57 8.55 -6.62
C VAL A 73 -16.65 7.54 -6.23
N ALA A 74 -16.92 7.33 -4.94
CA ALA A 74 -18.05 6.53 -4.48
C ALA A 74 -19.36 7.34 -4.43
N SER A 75 -19.30 8.66 -4.63
CA SER A 75 -20.50 9.50 -4.63
C SER A 75 -21.33 9.32 -5.91
N ASP A 76 -22.63 9.54 -5.82
CA ASP A 76 -23.58 9.35 -6.93
C ASP A 76 -23.24 10.12 -8.20
N ASN A 77 -22.56 11.26 -8.07
CA ASN A 77 -22.23 12.15 -9.17
C ASN A 77 -20.93 11.77 -9.90
N PHE A 78 -20.10 10.91 -9.31
CA PHE A 78 -18.76 10.57 -9.82
C PHE A 78 -18.52 9.06 -9.90
N SER A 79 -19.45 8.23 -9.42
CA SER A 79 -19.36 6.78 -9.52
C SER A 79 -19.53 6.34 -10.97
N TRP A 80 -18.42 5.89 -11.56
CA TRP A 80 -18.41 5.28 -12.90
C TRP A 80 -19.06 3.89 -12.90
N ASN A 81 -19.17 3.25 -11.72
CA ASN A 81 -19.84 1.96 -11.55
C ASN A 81 -20.41 1.83 -10.12
N LYS A 82 -21.74 1.96 -10.00
CA LYS A 82 -22.46 1.86 -8.71
C LYS A 82 -22.41 0.46 -8.08
N ASN A 83 -22.03 -0.57 -8.85
CA ASN A 83 -21.88 -1.93 -8.37
C ASN A 83 -20.44 -2.27 -7.94
N ALA A 84 -19.49 -1.35 -8.11
CA ALA A 84 -18.08 -1.54 -7.75
C ALA A 84 -17.63 -0.42 -6.79
N LEU A 85 -18.16 -0.45 -5.57
CA LEU A 85 -17.80 0.52 -4.54
C LEU A 85 -16.43 0.18 -3.93
N PRO A 86 -15.58 1.20 -3.64
CA PRO A 86 -14.35 1.01 -2.90
C PRO A 86 -14.59 0.31 -1.56
N ALA A 87 -13.67 -0.58 -1.19
CA ALA A 87 -13.76 -1.30 0.08
C ALA A 87 -13.70 -0.34 1.29
N ASN A 88 -14.50 -0.66 2.33
CA ASN A 88 -14.31 -0.10 3.66
C ASN A 88 -13.08 -0.77 4.30
N LEU A 89 -12.01 -0.01 4.47
CA LEU A 89 -10.73 -0.51 4.95
C LEU A 89 -10.79 -0.95 6.41
N HIS A 90 -11.75 -0.46 7.20
CA HIS A 90 -11.92 -0.87 8.59
C HIS A 90 -12.32 -2.34 8.75
N THR A 91 -12.86 -2.98 7.70
CA THR A 91 -13.25 -4.39 7.72
C THR A 91 -12.09 -5.33 7.36
N ILE A 92 -10.90 -4.79 7.07
CA ILE A 92 -9.68 -5.56 6.88
C ILE A 92 -9.17 -5.97 8.28
N SER A 93 -9.89 -6.86 8.96
CA SER A 93 -9.52 -7.39 10.29
C SER A 93 -8.54 -8.55 10.18
N LYS A 94 -7.69 -8.72 11.21
CA LYS A 94 -6.61 -9.73 11.32
C LYS A 94 -7.12 -11.18 11.53
N ASP A 95 -8.34 -11.49 11.10
CA ASP A 95 -9.02 -12.74 11.43
C ASP A 95 -8.56 -13.88 10.51
N ARG A 96 -7.31 -14.33 10.68
CA ARG A 96 -6.67 -15.56 10.13
C ARG A 96 -6.78 -15.85 8.63
N ASP A 97 -7.45 -15.02 7.85
CA ASP A 97 -7.45 -15.10 6.40
C ASP A 97 -6.18 -14.45 5.86
N SER A 98 -5.62 -15.04 4.81
CA SER A 98 -4.51 -14.50 4.02
C SER A 98 -4.76 -13.06 3.53
N MET A 99 -6.03 -12.68 3.37
CA MET A 99 -6.46 -11.32 3.03
C MET A 99 -6.08 -10.29 4.11
N ALA A 100 -5.81 -10.75 5.33
CA ALA A 100 -5.44 -9.92 6.45
C ALA A 100 -3.92 -9.83 6.68
N TYR A 101 -3.08 -10.34 5.78
CA TYR A 101 -1.62 -10.17 5.86
C TYR A 101 -1.19 -8.86 5.21
N ASP A 102 -0.18 -8.19 5.79
CA ASP A 102 0.32 -6.92 5.26
C ASP A 102 0.84 -7.05 3.83
N GLY A 103 1.47 -8.18 3.51
CA GLY A 103 1.87 -8.53 2.16
C GLY A 103 0.71 -8.63 1.15
N TYR A 104 -0.48 -9.04 1.60
CA TYR A 104 -1.67 -9.05 0.75
C TYR A 104 -2.16 -7.63 0.45
N ILE A 105 -2.22 -6.77 1.47
CA ILE A 105 -2.59 -5.36 1.28
C ILE A 105 -1.60 -4.68 0.33
N TYR A 106 -0.29 -4.92 0.53
CA TYR A 106 0.75 -4.44 -0.37
C TYR A 106 0.52 -4.92 -1.81
N LYS A 107 0.21 -6.21 -2.01
CA LYS A 107 -0.08 -6.78 -3.32
C LYS A 107 -1.28 -6.09 -3.99
N VAL A 108 -2.38 -5.89 -3.26
CA VAL A 108 -3.57 -5.19 -3.78
C VAL A 108 -3.23 -3.76 -4.21
N ILE A 109 -2.44 -3.03 -3.42
CA ILE A 109 -1.97 -1.69 -3.81
C ILE A 109 -1.12 -1.76 -5.09
N SER A 110 -0.24 -2.75 -5.19
CA SER A 110 0.74 -2.88 -6.27
C SER A 110 0.14 -3.34 -7.59
N GLU A 111 -0.79 -4.29 -7.53
CA GLU A 111 -1.30 -5.02 -8.69
C GLU A 111 -2.76 -4.69 -8.99
N GLY A 112 -3.47 -4.11 -8.03
CA GLY A 112 -4.92 -3.92 -8.09
C GLY A 112 -5.70 -5.14 -7.61
N TYR A 113 -7.01 -4.96 -7.48
CA TYR A 113 -7.95 -6.03 -7.15
C TYR A 113 -9.37 -5.64 -7.58
N GLY A 114 -10.05 -6.51 -8.32
CA GLY A 114 -11.37 -6.20 -8.87
C GLY A 114 -11.33 -4.94 -9.74
N ALA A 115 -12.08 -3.91 -9.33
CA ALA A 115 -12.13 -2.62 -10.01
C ALA A 115 -11.00 -1.64 -9.61
N MET A 116 -10.21 -1.96 -8.57
CA MET A 116 -9.09 -1.14 -8.13
C MET A 116 -7.88 -1.38 -9.04
N MET A 117 -7.35 -0.31 -9.65
CA MET A 117 -6.10 -0.35 -10.41
C MET A 117 -4.87 -0.52 -9.50
N GLY A 118 -3.80 -1.09 -10.04
CA GLY A 118 -2.50 -1.17 -9.36
C GLY A 118 -1.71 0.14 -9.47
N TYR A 119 -1.07 0.53 -8.37
CA TYR A 119 -0.30 1.78 -8.21
C TYR A 119 1.21 1.49 -8.27
N LYS A 120 1.69 1.08 -9.46
CA LYS A 120 3.11 0.74 -9.70
C LYS A 120 4.04 1.96 -9.79
N ASP A 121 3.45 3.14 -9.98
CA ASP A 121 4.11 4.44 -9.98
C ASP A 121 4.52 4.90 -8.57
N ILE A 122 3.92 4.32 -7.52
CA ILE A 122 4.35 4.50 -6.14
C ILE A 122 5.55 3.58 -5.85
N SER A 123 6.60 4.13 -5.24
CA SER A 123 7.78 3.36 -4.87
C SER A 123 7.43 2.20 -3.93
N VAL A 124 8.25 1.15 -3.92
CA VAL A 124 8.07 -0.02 -3.04
C VAL A 124 7.96 0.42 -1.57
N ASP A 125 8.87 1.28 -1.12
CA ASP A 125 8.87 1.79 0.26
C ASP A 125 7.60 2.58 0.58
N ASP A 126 7.17 3.49 -0.31
CA ASP A 126 5.96 4.28 -0.07
C ASP A 126 4.71 3.40 -0.08
N ARG A 127 4.67 2.32 -0.87
CA ARG A 127 3.58 1.33 -0.81
C ARG A 127 3.53 0.62 0.54
N TRP A 128 4.66 0.22 1.12
CA TRP A 128 4.70 -0.35 2.47
C TRP A 128 4.30 0.65 3.56
N ARG A 129 4.69 1.92 3.41
CA ARG A 129 4.24 2.98 4.31
C ARG A 129 2.72 3.18 4.24
N ILE A 130 2.12 3.14 3.05
CA ILE A 130 0.65 3.15 2.90
C ILE A 130 0.02 1.98 3.66
N VAL A 131 0.57 0.76 3.57
CA VAL A 131 0.07 -0.40 4.33
C VAL A 131 0.04 -0.10 5.83
N SER A 132 1.11 0.49 6.39
CA SER A 132 1.15 0.86 7.81
C SER A 132 0.04 1.84 8.19
N TYR A 133 -0.27 2.81 7.33
CA TYR A 133 -1.35 3.77 7.58
C TYR A 133 -2.74 3.13 7.46
N VAL A 134 -2.94 2.23 6.48
CA VAL A 134 -4.18 1.44 6.38
C VAL A 134 -4.43 0.67 7.68
N ARG A 135 -3.39 0.07 8.29
CA ARG A 135 -3.52 -0.57 9.61
C ARG A 135 -3.87 0.42 10.72
N ALA A 136 -3.27 1.60 10.73
CA ALA A 136 -3.64 2.62 11.71
C ALA A 136 -5.12 3.01 11.62
N LEU A 137 -5.69 3.06 10.40
CA LEU A 137 -7.12 3.30 10.18
C LEU A 137 -8.00 2.17 10.72
N THR A 138 -7.58 0.91 10.60
CA THR A 138 -8.36 -0.22 11.14
C THR A 138 -8.38 -0.25 12.66
N TYR A 139 -7.23 -0.02 13.31
CA TYR A 139 -7.15 0.07 14.78
C TYR A 139 -8.01 1.20 15.35
N LYS A 140 -8.03 2.37 14.70
CA LYS A 140 -8.86 3.51 15.14
C LYS A 140 -10.36 3.18 15.15
N SER A 141 -10.83 2.33 14.23
CA SER A 141 -12.25 1.94 14.18
C SER A 141 -12.61 0.87 15.22
N GLY A 142 -11.65 0.05 15.66
CA GLY A 142 -11.87 -0.99 16.68
C GLY A 142 -12.06 -0.45 18.10
N ASN A 143 -11.52 0.74 18.38
CA ASN A 143 -11.58 1.39 19.70
C ASN A 143 -12.80 2.31 19.89
N ASN A 144 -13.75 2.33 18.95
CA ASN A 144 -15.01 3.09 19.04
C ASN A 144 -16.21 2.21 19.46
N LYS A 145 -15.97 1.12 20.20
CA LYS A 145 -17.01 0.28 20.80
C LYS A 145 -16.96 0.35 22.32
#